data_AF-A0A2T4CXK2-F1
#
_entry.id   AF-A0A2T4CXK2-F1
#
_cell.length_a   1.000
_cell.length_b   1.000
_cell.length_c   1.000
_cell.angle_alpha   90.00
_cell.angle_beta   90.00
_cell.angle_gamma   90.00
#
_symmetry.space_group_name_H-M   'P 1'
#
loop_
_entity.id
_entity.type
_entity.pdbx_description
1 polymer ?
#
loop_
_entity_poly.entity_id
_entity_poly.type
_entity_poly.pdbx_seq_one_letter_code
_entity_poly.pdbx_strand_id
1 'polypeptide(L)' 'SWDTYLDMVDSLFANIAVDRDLLHEQAKQFAMRRASHSGRTAIQFYRQFVSKT' A
#
# COMPACT_ATOMS: atom_id res chain seq x y z
N SER A 1 -3.04 12.75 3.78
CA SER A 1 -3.85 12.76 2.54
C SER A 1 -3.69 11.42 1.84
N TRP A 2 -4.32 11.22 0.69
CA TRP A 2 -4.04 10.05 -0.16
C TRP A 2 -2.60 10.04 -0.66
N ASP A 3 -2.06 11.19 -1.07
CA ASP A 3 -0.69 11.27 -1.60
C ASP A 3 0.34 10.78 -0.57
N THR A 4 0.28 11.29 0.67
CA THR A 4 1.18 10.82 1.74
C THR A 4 1.07 9.32 2.00
N TYR A 5 -0.14 8.75 1.91
CA TYR A 5 -0.34 7.32 2.06
C TYR A 5 0.31 6.53 0.92
N LEU A 6 0.13 6.98 -0.31
CA LEU A 6 0.67 6.33 -1.50
C LEU A 6 2.20 6.48 -1.58
N ASP A 7 2.77 7.59 -1.13
CA ASP A 7 4.22 7.76 -1.02
C ASP A 7 4.85 6.76 -0.04
N MET A 8 4.17 6.49 1.09
CA MET A 8 4.59 5.45 2.03
C MET A 8 4.48 4.05 1.41
N VAL A 9 3.46 3.80 0.61
CA VAL A 9 3.32 2.55 -0.14
C VAL A 9 4.45 2.41 -1.16
N ASP A 10 4.71 3.43 -2.00
CA ASP A 10 5.80 3.42 -2.97
C ASP A 10 7.16 3.15 -2.29
N SER A 11 7.40 3.77 -1.13
CA SER A 11 8.63 3.57 -0.35
C SER A 11 8.80 2.13 0.14
N LEU A 12 7.72 1.46 0.55
CA LEU A 12 7.76 0.06 1.00
C LEU A 12 8.01 -0.91 -0.16
N PHE A 13 7.63 -0.53 -1.39
CA PHE A 13 7.73 -1.36 -2.59
C PHE A 13 8.92 -1.01 -3.49
N ALA A 14 9.81 -0.09 -3.08
CA ALA A 14 10.91 0.43 -3.90
C ALA A 14 11.82 -0.63 -4.54
N ASN A 15 11.90 -1.83 -3.93
CA ASN A 15 12.73 -2.95 -4.41
C ASN A 15 11.91 -4.13 -4.95
N ILE A 16 10.62 -3.94 -5.22
CA ILE A 16 9.73 -4.97 -5.75
C ILE A 16 9.21 -4.51 -7.10
N ALA A 17 9.42 -5.32 -8.14
CA ALA A 17 8.86 -5.04 -9.45
C ALA A 17 7.33 -5.21 -9.40
N VAL A 18 6.62 -4.08 -9.43
CA VAL A 18 5.16 -4.01 -9.41
C VAL A 18 4.67 -2.97 -10.41
N ASP A 19 3.47 -3.17 -10.94
CA ASP A 19 2.73 -2.11 -11.61
C ASP A 19 2.27 -1.10 -10.56
N ARG A 20 2.75 0.13 -10.66
CA ARG A 20 2.51 1.19 -9.66
C ARG A 20 1.04 1.60 -9.58
N ASP A 21 0.35 1.69 -10.71
CA ASP A 21 -1.04 2.12 -10.74
C ASP A 21 -1.94 1.05 -10.11
N LEU A 22 -1.69 -0.23 -10.46
CA LEU A 22 -2.37 -1.37 -9.85
C LEU A 22 -2.07 -1.47 -8.35
N LEU A 23 -0.82 -1.24 -7.94
CA LEU A 23 -0.42 -1.22 -6.53
C LEU A 23 -1.20 -0.18 -5.75
N HIS A 24 -1.31 1.04 -6.30
CA HIS A 24 -2.03 2.14 -5.66
C HIS A 24 -3.52 1.85 -5.55
N GLU A 25 -4.13 1.27 -6.59
CA GLU A 25 -5.53 0.85 -6.54
C GLU A 25 -5.76 -0.19 -5.43
N GLN A 26 -4.93 -1.24 -5.37
CA GLN A 26 -5.02 -2.26 -4.34
C GLN A 26 -4.81 -1.69 -2.93
N ALA A 27 -3.84 -0.77 -2.76
CA ALA A 27 -3.58 -0.09 -1.51
C ALA A 27 -4.76 0.78 -1.07
N LYS A 28 -5.42 1.48 -2.00
CA LYS A 28 -6.65 2.26 -1.73
C LYS A 28 -7.78 1.35 -1.28
N GLN A 29 -8.02 0.25 -1.99
CA GLN A 29 -9.05 -0.73 -1.61
C GLN A 29 -8.79 -1.32 -0.22
N PHE A 30 -7.53 -1.61 0.11
CA PHE A 30 -7.14 -2.08 1.43
C PHE A 30 -7.39 -1.05 2.53
N ALA A 31 -6.99 0.21 2.31
CA ALA A 31 -7.20 1.30 3.24
C ALA A 31 -8.68 1.61 3.49
N MET A 32 -9.50 1.59 2.43
CA MET A 32 -10.95 1.82 2.51
C MET A 32 -11.64 0.74 3.35
N ARG A 33 -11.28 -0.55 3.16
CA ARG A 33 -11.81 -1.65 3.99
C ARG A 33 -11.49 -1.50 5.48
N ARG A 34 -10.42 -0.79 5.81
CA ARG A 34 -9.99 -0.51 7.19
C ARG A 34 -10.43 0.86 7.71
N ALA A 35 -11.11 1.67 6.89
CA ALA A 35 -11.41 3.07 7.17
C ALA A 35 -10.18 3.87 7.65
N SER A 36 -8.99 3.57 7.11
CA SER A 36 -7.74 4.23 7.51
C SER A 36 -6.67 4.15 6.43
N HIS A 37 -6.03 5.28 6.11
CA HIS A 37 -4.89 5.39 5.19
C HIS A 37 -3.65 5.98 5.92
N SER A 38 -3.32 5.39 7.06
CA SER A 38 -2.16 5.76 7.88
C SER A 38 -0.89 5.01 7.47
N GLY A 39 0.28 5.39 7.99
CA GLY A 39 1.51 4.62 7.78
C GLY A 39 1.43 3.19 8.33
N ARG A 40 0.69 2.98 9.43
CA ARG A 40 0.40 1.63 9.93
C ARG A 40 -0.42 0.82 8.94
N THR A 41 -1.39 1.44 8.28
CA THR A 41 -2.17 0.80 7.20
C THR A 41 -1.24 0.39 6.05
N ALA A 42 -0.32 1.26 5.62
CA ALA A 42 0.61 0.97 4.53
C ALA A 42 1.51 -0.25 4.86
N ILE A 43 2.03 -0.33 6.08
CA ILE A 43 2.82 -1.49 6.56
C ILE A 43 1.98 -2.77 6.57
N GLN A 44 0.71 -2.69 7.00
CA GLN A 44 -0.19 -3.85 7.00
C GLN A 44 -0.49 -4.33 5.58
N PHE A 45 -0.71 -3.40 4.65
CA PHE A 45 -0.88 -3.72 3.23
C PHE A 45 0.35 -4.42 2.67
N TYR A 46 1.53 -3.84 2.87
CA TYR A 46 2.81 -4.43 2.42
C TYR A 46 3.00 -5.84 2.97
N ARG A 47 2.81 -6.04 4.28
CA ARG A 47 2.93 -7.37 4.92
C ARG A 47 1.98 -8.38 4.30
N GLN A 48 0.73 -8.01 4.06
CA GLN A 48 -0.23 -8.88 3.41
C GLN A 48 0.15 -9.21 1.96
N PHE A 49 0.74 -8.26 1.23
CA PHE A 49 1.19 -8.47 -0.14
C PHE A 49 2.33 -9.49 -0.19
N VAL A 50 3.39 -9.27 0.60
CA VAL A 50 4.58 -10.14 0.58
C VAL A 50 4.35 -11.48 1.27
N SER A 51 3.40 -11.59 2.21
CA SER A 51 3.07 -12.89 2.83
C SER A 51 2.26 -13.82 1.92
N LYS A 52 1.72 -13.30 0.82
CA LYS A 52 0.95 -14.06 -0.17
C LYS A 52 1.77 -14.48 -1.40
N THR A 53 3.01 -13.97 -1.50
CA THR A 53 3.98 -14.29 -2.55
C THR A 53 4.97 -15.33 -2.03
#